data_AF-A0A7I8CUK3-F1
#
_entry.id   AF-A0A7I8CUK3-F1
#
_cell.length_a   1.000
_cell.length_b   1.000
_cell.length_c   1.000
_cell.angle_alpha   90.00
_cell.angle_beta   90.00
_cell.angle_gamma   90.00
#
_symmetry.space_group_name_H-M   'P 1'
#
loop_
_entity.id
_entity.type
_entity.pdbx_description
1 polymer ?
#
loop_
_entity_poly.entity_id
_entity_poly.type
_entity_poly.pdbx_seq_one_letter_code
_entity_poly.pdbx_strand_id
1 'polypeptide(L)' 'MQVTGMLYGARLLQFGGFPAAKVLGPDANEEQIKALLDDYGTVFVKPVFKGESERKARRD' A
#
# COMPACT_ATOMS: atom_id res chain seq x y z
N MET A 1 -7.28 -2.56 6.22
CA MET A 1 -6.04 -3.29 5.86
C MET A 1 -4.83 -2.51 6.37
N GLN A 2 -3.87 -3.14 7.03
CA GLN A 2 -2.64 -2.49 7.53
C GLN A 2 -1.61 -2.34 6.40
N VAL A 3 -1.87 -1.43 5.45
CA VAL A 3 -1.05 -1.28 4.22
C VAL A 3 0.40 -0.87 4.52
N THR A 4 0.61 0.03 5.49
CA THR A 4 1.96 0.37 5.98
C THR A 4 2.67 -0.84 6.58
N GLY A 5 1.94 -1.72 7.26
CA GLY A 5 2.48 -2.98 7.76
C GLY A 5 2.92 -3.91 6.63
N MET A 6 2.19 -3.92 5.50
CA MET A 6 2.54 -4.74 4.34
C MET A 6 3.78 -4.22 3.58
N LEU A 7 4.08 -2.92 3.62
CA LEU A 7 5.30 -2.36 3.01
C LEU A 7 6.58 -3.06 3.50
N TYR A 8 6.60 -3.44 4.79
CA TYR A 8 7.73 -4.15 5.39
C TYR A 8 7.44 -5.64 5.61
N GLY A 9 6.19 -5.99 5.96
CA GLY A 9 5.78 -7.34 6.31
C GLY A 9 5.62 -8.28 5.13
N ALA A 10 5.41 -7.79 3.90
CA ALA A 10 5.26 -8.63 2.72
C ALA A 10 6.45 -9.57 2.51
N ARG A 11 7.67 -9.10 2.76
CA ARG A 11 8.89 -9.91 2.60
C ARG A 11 8.94 -11.09 3.58
N LEU A 12 8.47 -10.89 4.81
CA LEU A 12 8.38 -11.96 5.81
C LEU A 12 7.34 -13.01 5.42
N LEU A 13 6.17 -12.56 4.96
CA LEU A 13 5.12 -13.45 4.49
C LEU A 13 5.57 -14.29 3.29
N GLN A 14 6.23 -13.66 2.31
CA GLN A 14 6.83 -14.34 1.16
C GLN A 14 7.91 -15.34 1.58
N PHE A 15 8.78 -14.97 2.52
CA PHE A 15 9.80 -15.88 3.06
C PHE A 15 9.19 -17.12 3.71
N GLY A 16 8.07 -16.96 4.42
CA GLY A 16 7.31 -18.06 5.01
C GLY A 16 6.40 -18.84 4.03
N GLY A 17 6.38 -18.48 2.74
CA GLY A 17 5.50 -19.11 1.75
C GLY A 17 4.02 -18.73 1.86
N PHE A 18 3.69 -17.69 2.64
CA PHE A 18 2.33 -17.19 2.77
C PHE A 18 1.98 -16.22 1.64
N PRO A 19 0.70 -16.18 1.21
CA PRO A 19 0.23 -15.15 0.28
C PRO A 19 0.50 -13.74 0.82
N ALA A 20 1.02 -12.86 -0.04
CA ALA A 20 1.30 -11.47 0.30
C ALA A 20 0.79 -10.56 -0.81
N ALA A 21 0.19 -9.42 -0.42
CA ALA A 21 -0.20 -8.40 -1.38
C ALA A 21 1.03 -7.77 -2.07
N LYS A 22 0.93 -7.46 -3.36
CA LYS A 22 1.91 -6.63 -4.07
C LYS A 22 1.76 -5.20 -3.56
N VAL A 23 2.84 -4.64 -3.02
CA VAL A 23 2.87 -3.28 -2.46
C VAL A 23 3.93 -2.48 -3.19
N LEU A 24 3.54 -1.31 -3.68
CA LEU A 24 4.49 -0.32 -4.21
C LEU A 24 4.97 0.59 -3.06
N GLY A 25 6.23 1.03 -3.14
CA GLY A 25 6.82 1.94 -2.18
C GLY A 25 6.25 3.36 -2.26
N PRO A 26 6.60 4.23 -1.30
CA PRO A 26 6.18 5.64 -1.30
C PRO A 26 6.73 6.46 -2.48
N ASP A 27 7.73 5.93 -3.19
CA ASP A 27 8.37 6.49 -4.37
C ASP A 27 7.74 6.02 -5.69
N ALA A 28 6.61 5.31 -5.63
CA ALA A 28 5.91 4.82 -6.81
C ALA A 28 5.45 5.96 -7.73
N ASN A 29 5.73 5.83 -9.03
CA ASN A 29 5.28 6.77 -10.05
C ASN A 29 3.92 6.39 -10.65
N GLU A 30 3.38 7.26 -11.50
CA GLU A 30 2.05 7.08 -12.11
C GLU A 30 1.99 5.82 -12.98
N GLU A 31 3.04 5.54 -13.76
CA GLU A 31 3.12 4.36 -14.62
C GLU A 31 3.06 3.06 -13.81
N GLN A 32 3.77 2.99 -12.69
CA GLN A 32 3.77 1.83 -11.79
C GLN A 32 2.39 1.63 -11.13
N ILE A 33 1.72 2.71 -10.75
CA ILE A 33 0.37 2.65 -10.18
C ILE A 33 -0.63 2.16 -11.24
N LYS A 34 -0.54 2.65 -12.48
CA LYS A 34 -1.38 2.18 -13.61
C LYS A 34 -1.17 0.70 -13.88
N ALA A 35 0.08 0.24 -13.96
CA ALA A 35 0.38 -1.17 -14.16
C ALA A 35 -0.23 -2.05 -13.04
N LEU A 36 -0.22 -1.58 -11.79
CA LEU A 36 -0.85 -2.30 -10.69
C LEU A 36 -2.39 -2.31 -10.81
N LEU A 37 -2.98 -1.23 -11.33
CA LEU A 37 -4.42 -1.20 -11.59
C LEU A 37 -4.81 -2.15 -12.73
N ASP A 38 -4.00 -2.23 -13.78
CA ASP A 38 -4.22 -3.13 -14.92
C ASP A 38 -4.13 -4.60 -14.48
N ASP A 39 -3.14 -4.94 -13.64
CA ASP A 39 -2.92 -6.29 -13.12
C ASP A 39 -4.08 -6.79 -12.22
N TYR A 40 -4.65 -5.89 -11.38
CA TYR A 40 -5.55 -6.28 -10.27
C TYR A 40 -6.97 -5.69 -10.34
N GLY A 41 -7.26 -4.82 -11.30
CA GLY A 41 -8.56 -4.16 -11.52
C GLY A 41 -8.95 -3.10 -10.48
N THR A 42 -8.40 -3.14 -9.28
CA THR A 42 -8.57 -2.10 -8.25
C THR A 42 -7.35 -2.04 -7.35
N VAL A 43 -6.94 -0.83 -6.95
CA VAL A 43 -5.81 -0.62 -6.03
C VAL A 43 -6.23 0.23 -4.85
N PHE A 44 -5.59 0.00 -3.70
CA PHE A 44 -5.76 0.83 -2.51
C PHE A 44 -4.50 1.68 -2.31
N VAL A 45 -4.66 3.00 -2.29
CA VAL A 45 -3.55 3.95 -2.11
C VAL A 45 -3.57 4.50 -0.68
N LYS A 46 -2.46 4.34 0.03
CA LYS A 46 -2.23 4.96 1.34
C LYS A 46 -1.06 5.94 1.24
N PRO A 47 -1.30 7.26 1.24
CA PRO A 47 -0.21 8.23 1.28
C PRO A 47 0.62 8.10 2.58
N VAL A 48 1.91 8.38 2.49
CA VAL A 48 2.83 8.43 3.63
C VAL A 48 3.00 9.87 4.07
N PHE A 49 2.51 10.20 5.26
CA PHE A 49 2.69 11.51 5.87
C PHE A 49 3.81 11.48 6.92
N LYS A 50 4.59 12.57 6.99
CA LYS A 50 5.62 12.75 8.00
C LYS A 50 4.99 13.42 9.24
N GLY A 51 4.30 12.64 10.07
CA GLY A 51 3.59 13.10 11.28
C GLY A 51 2.41 12.21 11.64
N GLU A 52 2.09 12.10 12.92
CA GLU A 52 1.09 11.17 13.47
C GLU A 52 -0.26 11.22 12.74
N SER A 53 -0.76 10.01 12.41
CA SER A 53 -2.14 9.64 12.04
C SER A 53 -3.09 10.81 11.73
N GLU A 54 -3.37 11.02 10.45
CA GLU A 54 -4.45 11.91 10.01
C GLU A 54 -5.75 11.56 10.75
N ARG A 55 -6.28 12.53 11.52
CA ARG A 55 -7.64 12.44 12.06
C ARG A 55 -8.60 12.53 10.88
N LYS A 56 -9.46 11.51 10.77
CA LYS A 56 -10.58 11.42 9.85
C LYS A 56 -11.27 12.78 9.72
N ALA A 57 -11.31 13.32 8.50
CA ALA A 57 -12.10 14.50 8.19
C ALA A 57 -13.55 14.25 8.64
N ARG A 58 -13.97 14.92 9.72
CA ARG A 58 -15.39 15.07 10.02
C ARG A 58 -15.90 16.07 9.00
N ARG A 59 -16.88 15.66 8.20
CA ARG A 59 -17.77 16.60 7.53
C ARG A 59 -18.79 17.05 8.57
N ASP A 60 -18.96 18.36 8.66
CA ASP A 60 -20.05 19.01 9.38
C ASP A 60 -21.40 18.67 8.73
#